data_AF-A0A352WWC6-F1
#
_entry.id   AF-A0A352WWC6-F1
#
_cell.length_a   1.000
_cell.length_b   1.000
_cell.length_c   1.000
_cell.angle_alpha   90.00
_cell.angle_beta   90.00
_cell.angle_gamma   90.00
#
_symmetry.space_group_name_H-M   'P 1'
#
loop_
_entity.id
_entity.type
_entity.pdbx_description
1 polymer ?
#
loop_
_entity_poly.entity_id
_entity_poly.type
_entity_poly.pdbx_seq_one_letter_code
_entity_poly.pdbx_strand_id
1 'polypeptide(L)'
;KDYILYLDADDVLLEEDRKKLKKLKETLDPSIDSVSMYYDAGTDAFGNVTLRYRRNRLLKREKNFKWHGDCHNYISVSGRIVNSDIAVTHKNKHHAVGRTVSIFEEKKARGDVFSPR
;
A
#
# COMPACT_ATOMS: atom_id res chain seq x y z
N LYS A 1 16.37 12.67 -3.57
CA LYS A 1 15.24 12.00 -2.87
C LYS A 1 14.75 10.91 -3.81
N ASP A 2 15.28 9.70 -3.63
CA ASP A 2 15.34 8.73 -4.74
C ASP A 2 14.22 7.70 -4.68
N TYR A 3 13.50 7.68 -3.55
CA TYR A 3 12.35 6.85 -3.31
C TYR A 3 11.12 7.69 -2.95
N ILE A 4 9.94 7.10 -3.17
CA ILE A 4 8.63 7.59 -2.79
C ILE A 4 8.06 6.60 -1.78
N LEU A 5 7.79 7.06 -0.57
CA LEU A 5 6.94 6.35 0.39
C LEU A 5 5.52 6.86 0.19
N TYR A 6 4.56 5.96 0.00
CA TYR A 6 3.14 6.32 -0.02
C TYR A 6 2.40 5.59 1.10
N LEU A 7 1.43 6.30 1.69
CA LEU A 7 0.58 5.84 2.77
C LEU A 7 -0.84 6.34 2.49
N ASP A 8 -1.83 5.53 2.86
CA ASP A 8 -3.22 5.98 2.83
C ASP A 8 -3.44 6.98 3.98
N ALA A 9 -4.49 7.80 3.92
CA ALA A 9 -4.69 8.89 4.88
C ALA A 9 -4.93 8.39 6.33
N ASP A 10 -5.36 7.14 6.46
CA ASP A 10 -5.62 6.41 7.69
C ASP A 10 -4.52 5.38 8.02
N ASP A 11 -3.42 5.36 7.27
CA ASP A 11 -2.25 4.56 7.57
C ASP A 11 -1.32 5.26 8.56
N VAL A 12 -0.77 4.49 9.49
CA VAL A 12 0.24 4.97 10.44
C VAL A 12 1.43 4.01 10.52
N LEU A 13 2.60 4.57 10.81
CA LEU A 13 3.76 3.80 11.25
C LEU A 13 3.84 3.90 12.77
N LEU A 14 3.82 2.75 13.45
CA LEU A 14 4.03 2.69 14.90
C LEU A 14 5.47 3.07 15.23
N GLU A 15 5.74 3.35 16.52
CA GLU A 15 7.04 3.87 16.92
C GLU A 15 8.21 2.97 16.53
N GLU A 16 8.05 1.66 16.72
CA GLU A 16 9.02 0.65 16.32
C GLU A 16 9.27 0.66 14.80
N ASP A 17 8.21 0.74 14.00
CA ASP A 17 8.30 0.76 12.54
C ASP A 17 8.93 2.03 12.00
N ARG A 18 8.73 3.17 12.68
CA ARG A 18 9.45 4.42 12.36
C ARG A 18 10.96 4.27 12.57
N LYS A 19 11.39 3.60 13.65
CA LYS A 19 12.81 3.34 13.92
C LYS A 19 13.40 2.43 12.85
N LYS A 20 12.70 1.35 12.49
CA LYS A 20 13.08 0.43 11.40
C LYS A 20 13.16 1.15 10.05
N LEU A 21 12.18 2.00 9.73
CA LEU A 21 12.17 2.80 8.50
C LEU A 21 13.34 3.78 8.45
N LYS A 22 13.69 4.43 9.57
CA LYS A 22 14.86 5.31 9.64
C LYS A 22 16.14 4.54 9.32
N LYS A 23 16.34 3.39 9.96
CA LYS A 23 17.49 2.51 9.68
C LYS A 23 17.51 2.05 8.22
N LEU A 24 16.37 1.61 7.68
CA LEU A 24 16.24 1.18 6.29
C LEU A 24 16.70 2.28 5.33
N LYS A 25 16.29 3.54 5.55
CA LYS A 25 16.70 4.66 4.70
C LYS A 25 18.21 4.92 4.67
N GLU A 26 18.91 4.57 5.75
CA GLU A 26 20.36 4.72 5.87
C GLU A 26 21.12 3.54 5.25
N THR A 27 20.52 2.35 5.22
CA THR A 27 21.19 1.10 4.80
C THR A 27 20.68 0.50 3.49
N LEU A 28 19.68 1.11 2.85
CA LEU A 28 19.06 0.55 1.64
C LEU A 28 20.04 0.56 0.47
N ASP A 29 20.26 -0.61 -0.13
CA ASP A 29 21.04 -0.75 -1.36
C ASP A 29 20.38 0.07 -2.50
N PRO A 30 21.11 1.01 -3.14
CA PRO A 30 20.60 1.79 -4.28
C PRO A 30 20.12 0.96 -5.47
N SER A 31 20.50 -0.32 -5.57
CA SER A 31 20.05 -1.24 -6.62
C SER A 31 18.62 -1.76 -6.43
N ILE A 32 18.00 -1.52 -5.28
CA ILE A 32 16.64 -1.95 -4.98
C ILE A 32 15.62 -1.05 -5.65
N ASP A 33 14.61 -1.65 -6.26
CA ASP A 33 13.56 -0.94 -6.99
C ASP A 33 12.32 -0.69 -6.13
N SER A 34 12.07 -1.57 -5.16
CA SER A 34 10.96 -1.44 -4.21
C SER A 34 11.24 -2.18 -2.90
N VAL A 35 10.69 -1.64 -1.81
CA VAL A 35 10.62 -2.34 -0.53
C VAL A 35 9.17 -2.69 -0.23
N SER A 36 8.93 -3.99 -0.14
CA SER A 36 7.71 -4.58 0.35
C SER A 36 7.71 -4.53 1.88
N MET A 37 6.62 -4.05 2.47
CA MET A 37 6.41 -3.92 3.91
C MET A 37 5.14 -4.69 4.32
N TYR A 38 5.05 -5.07 5.58
CA TYR A 38 3.80 -5.58 6.13
C TYR A 38 2.73 -4.49 6.13
N TYR A 39 1.49 -4.91 5.92
CA TYR A 39 0.31 -4.08 6.00
C TYR A 39 -0.69 -4.75 6.94
N ASP A 40 -0.84 -4.15 8.12
CA ASP A 40 -1.73 -4.60 9.17
C ASP A 40 -3.08 -3.97 8.91
N ALA A 41 -3.92 -4.69 8.15
CA ALA A 41 -5.17 -4.19 7.61
C ALA A 41 -6.35 -4.32 8.58
N GLY A 42 -6.17 -5.09 9.66
CA GLY A 42 -7.19 -5.29 10.68
C GLY A 42 -6.57 -5.58 12.04
N THR A 43 -7.20 -5.05 13.09
CA THR A 43 -6.84 -5.30 14.49
C THR A 43 -8.09 -5.66 15.30
N ASP A 44 -7.95 -6.50 16.31
CA ASP A 44 -9.01 -6.77 17.28
C ASP A 44 -9.12 -5.66 18.35
N ALA A 45 -10.07 -5.80 19.27
CA ALA A 45 -10.30 -4.85 20.36
C ALA A 45 -9.14 -4.79 21.38
N PHE A 46 -8.23 -5.77 21.36
CA PHE A 46 -7.06 -5.85 22.23
C PHE A 46 -5.78 -5.35 21.52
N GLY A 47 -5.89 -4.92 20.26
CA GLY A 47 -4.76 -4.43 19.46
C GLY A 47 -3.97 -5.54 18.75
N ASN A 48 -4.43 -6.79 18.76
CA ASN A 48 -3.77 -7.85 18.01
C ASN A 48 -4.11 -7.73 16.52
N VAL A 49 -3.12 -7.97 15.66
CA VAL A 49 -3.32 -7.95 14.20
C VAL A 49 -4.09 -9.19 13.77
N THR A 50 -5.25 -8.97 13.15
CA THR A 50 -6.15 -10.05 12.67
C THR A 50 -6.00 -10.31 11.18
N LEU A 51 -5.52 -9.32 10.41
CA LEU A 51 -5.26 -9.44 8.98
C LEU A 51 -3.95 -8.74 8.63
N ARG A 52 -2.99 -9.51 8.11
CA ARG A 52 -1.68 -9.05 7.68
C ARG A 52 -1.37 -9.56 6.28
N TYR A 53 -0.93 -8.68 5.41
CA TYR A 53 -0.37 -9.04 4.11
C TYR A 53 0.73 -8.06 3.72
N ARG A 54 1.31 -8.18 2.53
CA ARG A 54 2.42 -7.33 2.09
C ARG A 54 2.00 -6.35 1.01
N ARG A 55 2.54 -5.13 1.06
CA ARG A 55 2.41 -4.11 0.00
C ARG A 55 3.78 -3.50 -0.28
N ASN A 56 4.06 -3.22 -1.55
CA ASN A 56 5.20 -2.41 -1.95
C ASN A 56 4.95 -0.97 -1.51
N ARG A 57 5.62 -0.47 -0.46
CA ARG A 57 5.32 0.85 0.14
C ARG A 57 6.37 1.91 -0.16
N LEU A 58 7.62 1.50 -0.32
CA LEU A 58 8.73 2.38 -0.69
C LEU A 58 9.19 2.05 -2.11
N LEU A 59 9.05 3.01 -3.02
CA LEU A 59 9.20 2.80 -4.47
C LEU A 59 10.29 3.67 -5.03
N LYS A 60 11.19 3.12 -5.86
CA LYS A 60 12.23 3.92 -6.50
C LYS A 60 11.61 4.86 -7.54
N ARG A 61 11.92 6.15 -7.42
CA ARG A 61 11.29 7.24 -8.19
C ARG A 61 11.51 7.08 -9.70
N GLU A 62 12.73 6.72 -10.11
CA GLU A 62 13.11 6.60 -11.53
C GLU A 62 12.36 5.49 -12.28
N LYS A 63 11.80 4.50 -11.56
CA LYS A 63 11.02 3.41 -12.17
C LYS A 63 9.65 3.86 -12.65
N ASN A 64 9.17 5.02 -12.20
CA ASN A 64 7.92 5.62 -12.66
C ASN A 64 6.72 4.65 -12.63
N PHE A 65 6.64 3.80 -11.59
CA PHE A 65 5.54 2.85 -11.42
C PHE A 65 4.18 3.56 -11.45
N LYS A 66 3.18 2.84 -11.95
CA LYS A 66 1.84 3.40 -12.22
C LYS A 66 0.80 2.79 -11.30
N TRP A 67 -0.15 3.63 -10.90
CA TRP A 67 -1.37 3.20 -10.25
C TRP A 67 -2.32 2.57 -11.29
N HIS A 68 -2.96 1.49 -10.88
CA HIS A 68 -3.94 0.75 -11.64
C HIS A 68 -5.11 0.37 -10.74
N GLY A 69 -6.23 -0.01 -11.35
CA GLY A 69 -7.48 -0.32 -10.65
C GLY A 69 -8.39 0.89 -10.50
N ASP A 70 -9.70 0.63 -10.40
CA ASP A 70 -10.73 1.67 -10.30
C ASP A 70 -11.18 1.94 -8.85
N CYS A 71 -11.22 0.89 -8.02
CA CYS A 71 -11.69 0.95 -6.63
C CYS A 71 -10.60 0.50 -5.65
N HIS A 72 -10.07 -0.71 -5.88
CA HIS A 72 -8.90 -1.22 -5.17
C HIS A 72 -7.66 -0.88 -5.97
N ASN A 73 -7.17 0.34 -5.80
CA ASN A 73 -6.01 0.84 -6.51
C ASN A 73 -4.75 0.10 -6.03
N TYR A 74 -3.89 -0.25 -6.97
CA TYR A 74 -2.61 -0.87 -6.70
C TYR A 74 -1.54 -0.25 -7.58
N ILE A 75 -0.28 -0.37 -7.17
CA ILE A 75 0.84 0.03 -8.00
C ILE A 75 1.42 -1.23 -8.63
N SER A 76 1.53 -1.25 -9.95
CA SER A 76 2.19 -2.36 -10.66
C SER A 76 3.70 -2.20 -10.49
N VAL A 77 4.29 -3.03 -9.63
CA VAL A 77 5.70 -2.96 -9.23
C VAL A 77 6.44 -4.19 -9.76
N SER A 78 7.63 -3.96 -10.32
CA SER A 78 8.52 -4.99 -10.86
C SER A 78 9.98 -4.64 -10.61
N GLY A 79 10.89 -5.59 -10.82
CA GLY A 79 12.32 -5.42 -10.61
C GLY A 79 12.83 -6.02 -9.31
N ARG A 80 13.88 -5.43 -8.72
CA ARG A 80 14.47 -5.90 -7.47
C ARG A 80 13.63 -5.44 -6.27
N ILE A 81 12.84 -6.37 -5.73
CA ILE A 81 11.97 -6.13 -4.58
C ILE A 81 12.55 -6.84 -3.37
N VAL A 82 12.66 -6.13 -2.25
CA VAL A 82 13.09 -6.73 -0.97
C VAL A 82 11.96 -6.67 0.06
N ASN A 83 11.94 -7.67 0.94
CA ASN A 83 10.98 -7.75 2.02
C ASN A 83 11.58 -7.17 3.30
N SER A 84 10.97 -6.10 3.83
CA SER A 84 11.27 -5.56 5.15
C SER A 84 10.30 -6.10 6.21
N ASP A 85 10.74 -6.07 7.47
CA ASP A 85 9.95 -6.36 8.66
C ASP A 85 9.19 -5.13 9.21
N ILE A 86 9.24 -3.99 8.52
CA ILE A 86 8.42 -2.80 8.80
C ILE A 86 6.95 -3.12 8.54
N ALA A 87 6.09 -2.70 9.46
CA ALA A 87 4.64 -2.72 9.31
C ALA A 87 4.06 -1.31 9.14
N VAL A 88 3.12 -1.20 8.20
CA VAL A 88 2.19 -0.07 8.09
C VAL A 88 0.87 -0.52 8.67
N THR A 89 0.36 0.19 9.67
CA THR A 89 -0.90 -0.16 10.35
C THR A 89 -2.02 0.71 9.83
N HIS A 90 -3.08 0.08 9.32
CA HIS A 90 -4.28 0.77 8.88
C HIS A 90 -5.20 1.04 10.07
N LYS A 91 -5.52 2.31 10.32
CA LYS A 91 -6.38 2.76 11.43
C LYS A 91 -7.72 3.28 10.95
N ASN A 92 -8.29 2.65 9.93
CA ASN A 92 -9.57 3.08 9.41
C ASN A 92 -10.66 2.98 10.48
N LYS A 93 -11.33 4.11 10.72
CA LYS A 93 -12.43 4.24 11.69
C LYS A 93 -13.81 4.08 11.01
N HIS A 94 -13.87 4.10 9.69
CA HIS A 94 -15.11 4.15 8.91
C HIS A 94 -15.07 3.21 7.71
N HIS A 95 -15.89 2.16 7.74
CA HIS A 95 -16.13 1.34 6.55
C HIS A 95 -17.03 2.10 5.58
N ALA A 96 -16.47 2.51 4.43
CA ALA A 96 -17.26 3.06 3.34
C ALA A 96 -18.03 1.92 2.65
N VAL A 97 -19.28 1.68 3.08
CA VAL A 97 -20.17 0.73 2.43
C VAL A 97 -20.75 1.35 1.16
N GLY A 98 -20.75 0.63 0.05
CA GLY A 98 -21.44 1.03 -1.19
C GLY A 98 -20.61 1.81 -2.21
N ARG A 99 -19.51 2.47 -1.83
CA ARG A 99 -18.67 3.26 -2.76
C ARG A 99 -18.24 2.47 -4.00
N THR A 100 -17.78 1.25 -3.82
CA THR A 100 -17.34 0.37 -4.91
C THR A 100 -18.47 0.08 -5.90
N VAL A 101 -19.68 -0.16 -5.40
CA VAL A 101 -20.86 -0.43 -6.23
C VAL A 101 -21.20 0.81 -7.03
N SER A 102 -21.25 1.99 -6.40
CA SER A 102 -21.52 3.26 -7.09
C SER A 102 -20.55 3.53 -8.23
N ILE A 103 -19.24 3.29 -8.03
CA ILE A 103 -18.23 3.46 -9.09
C ILE A 103 -18.52 2.53 -10.28
N PHE A 104 -18.87 1.27 -10.03
CA PHE A 104 -19.15 0.33 -11.11
C PHE A 104 -20.47 0.63 -11.84
N GLU A 105 -21.51 1.09 -11.14
CA GLU A 105 -22.75 1.56 -11.77
C GLU A 105 -22.50 2.78 -12.67
N GLU A 106 -21.67 3.74 -12.23
CA GLU A 106 -21.27 4.88 -13.06
C GLU A 106 -20.47 4.44 -14.31
N LYS A 107 -19.54 3.49 -14.17
CA LYS A 107 -18.80 2.92 -15.30
C LYS A 107 -19.73 2.25 -16.30
N LYS A 108 -20.70 1.48 -15.80
CA LYS A 108 -21.73 0.83 -16.63
C LYS A 108 -22.59 1.86 -17.37
N ALA A 109 -23.02 2.92 -16.69
CA ALA A 109 -23.82 3.99 -17.30
C ALA A 109 -23.06 4.76 -18.40
N ARG A 110 -21.74 4.89 -18.28
CA ARG A 110 -20.87 5.52 -19.29
C ARG A 110 -20.56 4.62 -20.50
N GLY A 111 -20.87 3.32 -20.41
CA GLY A 111 -20.55 2.33 -21.44
C GLY A 111 -19.11 1.81 -21.39
N ASP A 112 -18.44 1.88 -20.22
CA ASP A 112 -17.07 1.39 -20.07
C ASP A 112 -16.99 -0.14 -20.26
N VAL A 113 -15.92 -0.62 -20.89
CA VAL A 113 -15.66 -2.07 -21.03
C VAL A 113 -15.09 -2.61 -19.72
N PHE A 114 -15.71 -3.68 -19.23
CA PHE A 114 -15.24 -4.41 -18.06
C PHE A 114 -14.28 -5.52 -18.50
N SER A 115 -13.09 -5.58 -17.89
CA SER A 115 -12.19 -6.72 -18.03
C SER A 115 -12.43 -7.72 -16.89
N PRO A 116 -12.18 -9.02 -17.13
CA PRO A 116 -12.00 -9.96 -16.04
C PRO A 116 -10.90 -9.46 -15.08
N ARG A 117 -11.04 -9.78 -13.80
CA ARG A 117 -10.02 -9.56 -12.75
C ARG A 117 -9.54 -10.90 -12.23
#